data_AF-A0A6P1BWA1-F1
#
_entry.id   AF-A0A6P1BWA1-F1
#
_cell.length_a   1.000
_cell.length_b   1.000
_cell.length_c   1.000
_cell.angle_alpha   90.00
_cell.angle_beta   90.00
_cell.angle_gamma   90.00
#
_symmetry.space_group_name_H-M   'P 1'
#
loop_
_entity.id
_entity.type
_entity.pdbx_description
1 polymer ?
#
loop_
_entity_poly.entity_id
_entity_poly.type
_entity_poly.pdbx_seq_one_letter_code
_entity_poly.pdbx_strand_id
1 'polypeptide(L)'
;MTSNRSPRPTRRDLIKGTAATSATLLLGRPAIAKGKTEIVIGNIDAYSGPAAVYSSIGRTPGGYFKMINEQGGINGRMIKYITYDDAYSPAKTVEQARKLVEGDEIDVLFSPLGAPTNAAIMKYMNQKKVPHLFIASGATKFGDYKNFPYTMGFM
;
A
#
# COMPACT_ATOMS: atom_id res chain seq x y z
N MET A 1 -48.05 -31.40 -61.21
CA MET A 1 -48.17 -30.19 -60.37
C MET A 1 -47.32 -30.40 -59.12
N THR A 2 -46.01 -30.15 -59.24
CA THR A 2 -45.23 -28.96 -58.81
C THR A 2 -44.47 -29.25 -57.50
N SER A 3 -43.28 -29.83 -57.67
CA SER A 3 -42.23 -29.96 -56.64
C SER A 3 -41.70 -28.56 -56.30
N ASN A 4 -41.99 -28.06 -55.10
CA ASN A 4 -41.43 -26.81 -54.59
C ASN A 4 -40.23 -27.14 -53.68
N ARG A 5 -39.00 -27.10 -54.22
CA ARG A 5 -37.77 -27.24 -53.43
C ARG A 5 -37.34 -25.83 -52.98
N SER A 6 -37.30 -25.59 -51.67
CA SER A 6 -36.75 -24.36 -51.09
C SER A 6 -35.25 -24.21 -51.41
N PRO A 7 -34.72 -22.99 -51.60
CA PRO A 7 -33.32 -22.79 -51.98
C PRO A 7 -32.38 -23.18 -50.83
N ARG A 8 -31.25 -23.85 -51.15
CA ARG A 8 -30.19 -24.10 -50.16
C ARG A 8 -29.38 -22.81 -49.96
N PRO A 9 -29.12 -22.40 -48.70
CA PRO A 9 -28.33 -21.20 -48.43
C PRO A 9 -26.90 -21.37 -48.95
N THR A 10 -26.38 -20.31 -49.56
CA THR A 10 -25.02 -20.31 -50.12
C THR A 10 -24.01 -19.79 -49.10
N ARG A 11 -22.72 -20.06 -49.31
CA ARG A 11 -21.62 -19.63 -48.40
C ARG A 11 -21.56 -18.11 -48.17
N ARG A 12 -22.26 -17.29 -48.96
CA ARG A 12 -22.38 -15.83 -48.76
C ARG A 12 -23.44 -15.44 -47.73
N ASP A 13 -24.41 -16.30 -47.45
CA ASP A 13 -25.45 -16.07 -46.44
C ASP A 13 -24.91 -16.27 -45.02
N LEU A 14 -23.78 -16.98 -44.87
CA LEU A 14 -23.13 -17.24 -43.57
C LEU A 14 -22.27 -16.08 -43.06
N ILE A 15 -21.95 -15.09 -43.91
CA ILE A 15 -21.06 -13.97 -43.55
C ILE A 15 -21.85 -12.76 -43.00
N LYS A 16 -23.18 -12.73 -43.16
CA LYS A 16 -24.04 -11.65 -42.63
C LYS A 16 -24.57 -11.91 -41.20
N GLY A 17 -24.16 -13.01 -40.57
CA GLY A 17 -24.74 -13.52 -39.31
C GLY A 17 -23.87 -13.39 -38.05
N THR A 18 -22.71 -12.72 -38.09
CA THR A 18 -21.86 -12.55 -36.90
C THR A 18 -21.72 -11.07 -36.51
N ALA A 19 -22.85 -10.45 -36.18
CA ALA A 19 -22.90 -9.35 -35.22
C ALA A 19 -23.56 -9.87 -33.95
N ALA A 20 -22.96 -10.89 -33.34
CA ALA A 20 -23.36 -11.37 -32.02
C ALA A 20 -22.74 -10.44 -30.97
N THR A 21 -23.54 -9.44 -30.62
CA THR A 21 -23.48 -8.57 -29.46
C THR A 21 -22.88 -9.26 -28.24
N SER A 22 -21.56 -9.14 -28.04
CA SER A 22 -20.94 -9.36 -26.73
C SER A 22 -21.02 -8.08 -25.92
N ALA A 23 -22.26 -7.64 -25.65
CA ALA A 23 -22.54 -6.74 -24.55
C ALA A 23 -22.61 -7.61 -23.28
N THR A 24 -21.45 -8.13 -22.85
CA THR A 24 -21.34 -8.67 -21.51
C THR A 24 -21.58 -7.51 -20.57
N LEU A 25 -22.75 -7.57 -19.93
CA LEU A 25 -23.22 -6.76 -18.82
C LEU A 25 -22.03 -6.27 -17.96
N LEU A 26 -21.60 -5.03 -18.18
CA LEU A 26 -20.93 -4.22 -17.17
C LEU A 26 -21.98 -3.94 -16.07
N LEU A 27 -22.40 -5.00 -15.36
CA LEU A 27 -23.07 -4.86 -14.08
C LEU A 27 -22.13 -4.02 -13.23
N GLY A 28 -22.63 -2.84 -12.87
CA GLY A 28 -21.88 -1.77 -12.23
C GLY A 28 -20.89 -2.32 -11.22
N ARG A 29 -19.61 -2.22 -11.57
CA ARG A 29 -18.59 -2.11 -10.52
C ARG A 29 -19.08 -0.93 -9.68
N PRO A 30 -19.33 -1.10 -8.37
CA PRO A 30 -19.66 0.04 -7.55
C PRO A 30 -18.59 1.08 -7.84
N ALA A 31 -19.01 2.29 -8.21
CA ALA A 31 -18.09 3.40 -8.34
C ALA A 31 -17.37 3.47 -7.00
N ILE A 32 -16.13 2.96 -6.95
CA ILE A 32 -15.27 3.14 -5.81
C ILE A 32 -15.20 4.66 -5.70
N ALA A 33 -15.81 5.18 -4.62
CA ALA A 33 -15.78 6.59 -4.30
C ALA A 33 -14.36 7.11 -4.54
N LYS A 34 -14.21 8.35 -5.03
CA LYS A 34 -12.91 9.04 -5.24
C LYS A 34 -12.13 9.20 -3.92
N GLY A 35 -11.75 8.10 -3.28
CA GLY A 35 -10.74 8.00 -2.24
C GLY A 35 -9.39 7.71 -2.89
N LYS A 36 -8.29 7.96 -2.17
CA LYS A 36 -6.92 7.72 -2.63
C LYS A 36 -6.83 6.38 -3.38
N THR A 37 -6.27 6.40 -4.59
CA THR A 37 -6.15 5.22 -5.47
C THR A 37 -5.17 4.18 -4.94
N GLU A 38 -4.26 4.59 -4.04
CA GLU A 38 -3.26 3.76 -3.38
C GLU A 38 -3.28 3.95 -1.86
N ILE A 39 -2.70 2.99 -1.14
CA ILE A 39 -2.38 3.09 0.29
C ILE A 39 -0.88 3.31 0.38
N VAL A 40 -0.44 4.47 0.87
CA VAL A 40 0.98 4.83 0.93
C VAL A 40 1.52 4.52 2.33
N ILE A 41 2.39 3.53 2.43
CA ILE A 41 2.99 3.09 3.69
C ILE A 41 4.45 3.51 3.70
N GLY A 42 4.81 4.35 4.67
CA GLY A 42 6.19 4.72 4.95
C GLY A 42 6.88 3.76 5.92
N ASN A 43 8.19 3.66 5.82
CA ASN A 43 9.04 2.99 6.79
C ASN A 43 10.40 3.70 6.88
N ILE A 44 10.98 3.70 8.08
CA ILE A 44 12.34 4.16 8.32
C ILE A 44 13.05 3.06 9.10
N ASP A 45 14.16 2.58 8.56
CA ASP A 45 14.95 1.52 9.16
C ASP A 45 16.44 1.79 8.98
N ALA A 46 17.29 1.05 9.69
CA ALA A 46 18.72 1.03 9.49
C ALA A 46 19.07 -0.02 8.44
N TYR A 47 19.17 0.40 7.17
CA TYR A 47 19.68 -0.46 6.09
C TYR A 47 21.20 -0.40 5.97
N SER A 48 21.81 0.62 6.56
CA SER A 48 23.26 0.75 6.73
C SER A 48 23.62 1.10 8.18
N GLY A 49 24.91 1.20 8.47
CA GLY A 49 25.41 1.55 9.81
C GLY A 49 25.37 0.38 10.81
N PRO A 50 25.59 0.66 12.10
CA PRO A 50 25.82 -0.36 13.12
C PRO A 50 24.58 -1.22 13.42
N ALA A 51 23.38 -0.73 13.12
CA ALA A 51 22.13 -1.46 13.32
C ALA A 51 21.65 -2.20 12.05
N ALA A 52 22.44 -2.25 10.97
CA ALA A 52 22.06 -2.87 9.70
C ALA A 52 21.67 -4.36 9.81
N VAL A 53 22.12 -5.04 10.87
CA VAL A 53 21.72 -6.43 11.21
C VAL A 53 20.20 -6.56 11.39
N TYR A 54 19.51 -5.47 11.75
CA TYR A 54 18.06 -5.43 11.96
C TYR A 54 17.27 -5.06 10.70
N SER A 55 17.93 -4.82 9.57
CA SER A 55 17.30 -4.39 8.30
C SER A 55 16.19 -5.31 7.78
N SER A 56 16.11 -6.55 8.26
CA SER A 56 14.99 -7.46 7.98
C SER A 56 13.65 -6.93 8.50
N ILE A 57 13.64 -6.05 9.51
CA ILE A 57 12.42 -5.46 10.07
C ILE A 57 11.69 -4.62 9.02
N GLY A 58 12.40 -3.79 8.25
CA GLY A 58 11.83 -2.98 7.18
C GLY A 58 11.70 -3.72 5.83
N ARG A 59 12.57 -4.70 5.56
CA ARG A 59 12.48 -5.52 4.32
C ARG A 59 11.29 -6.48 4.32
N THR A 60 10.99 -7.11 5.47
CA THR A 60 9.92 -8.11 5.57
C THR A 60 8.54 -7.56 5.22
N PRO A 61 8.09 -6.40 5.75
CA PRO A 61 6.85 -5.75 5.34
C PRO A 61 6.81 -5.44 3.84
N GLY A 62 7.91 -4.97 3.27
CA GLY A 62 7.98 -4.69 1.82
C GLY A 62 7.71 -5.93 0.96
N GLY A 63 8.31 -7.07 1.32
CA GLY A 63 8.03 -8.35 0.66
C GLY A 63 6.58 -8.80 0.83
N TYR A 64 6.02 -8.64 2.04
CA TYR A 64 4.63 -8.98 2.32
C TYR A 64 3.64 -8.10 1.54
N PHE A 65 3.83 -6.79 1.50
CA PHE A 65 2.98 -5.87 0.75
C PHE A 65 3.06 -6.11 -0.76
N LYS A 66 4.23 -6.51 -1.28
CA LYS A 66 4.36 -6.96 -2.67
C LYS A 66 3.47 -8.17 -2.95
N MET A 67 3.48 -9.18 -2.09
CA MET A 67 2.59 -10.34 -2.22
C MET A 67 1.11 -9.92 -2.18
N ILE A 68 0.71 -9.02 -1.27
CA ILE A 68 -0.67 -8.51 -1.21
C ILE A 68 -1.07 -7.81 -2.51
N ASN A 69 -0.18 -7.00 -3.07
CA ASN A 69 -0.39 -6.34 -4.35
C ASN A 69 -0.57 -7.34 -5.51
N GLU A 70 0.22 -8.41 -5.55
CA GLU A 70 0.08 -9.50 -6.53
C GLU A 70 -1.27 -10.21 -6.42
N GLN A 71 -1.92 -10.17 -5.25
CA GLN A 71 -3.25 -10.73 -4.99
C GLN A 71 -4.39 -9.73 -5.23
N GLY A 72 -4.11 -8.57 -5.82
CA GLY A 72 -5.11 -7.54 -6.16
C GLY A 72 -5.26 -6.42 -5.13
N GLY A 73 -4.35 -6.33 -4.15
CA GLY A 73 -4.31 -5.26 -3.17
C GLY A 73 -5.40 -5.36 -2.09
N ILE A 74 -5.62 -4.26 -1.37
CA ILE A 74 -6.62 -4.18 -0.29
C ILE A 74 -7.85 -3.46 -0.83
N ASN A 75 -8.98 -4.16 -0.96
CA ASN A 75 -10.21 -3.61 -1.55
C ASN A 75 -9.97 -2.96 -2.93
N GLY A 76 -9.08 -3.55 -3.74
CA GLY A 76 -8.68 -3.04 -5.05
C GLY A 76 -7.71 -1.84 -5.03
N ARG A 77 -7.22 -1.41 -3.86
CA ARG A 77 -6.19 -0.37 -3.72
C ARG A 77 -4.83 -1.04 -3.56
N MET A 78 -3.86 -0.60 -4.36
CA MET A 78 -2.49 -1.07 -4.27
C MET A 78 -1.76 -0.38 -3.12
N ILE A 79 -0.83 -1.12 -2.50
CA ILE A 79 0.05 -0.60 -1.45
C ILE A 79 1.32 -0.05 -2.11
N LYS A 80 1.63 1.22 -1.86
CA LYS A 80 2.92 1.82 -2.18
C LYS A 80 3.77 1.85 -0.92
N TYR A 81 4.74 0.96 -0.83
CA TYR A 81 5.67 0.90 0.30
C TYR A 81 6.92 1.73 0.00
N ILE A 82 7.14 2.78 0.78
CA ILE A 82 8.28 3.69 0.67
C ILE A 82 9.12 3.52 1.92
N THR A 83 10.41 3.21 1.74
CA THR A 83 11.30 2.99 2.87
C THR A 83 12.59 3.78 2.72
N TYR A 84 13.06 4.36 3.82
CA TYR A 84 14.31 5.13 3.87
C TYR A 84 15.29 4.57 4.90
N ASP A 85 16.58 4.66 4.55
CA ASP A 85 17.68 4.31 5.43
C ASP A 85 18.06 5.50 6.31
N ASP A 86 17.94 5.37 7.63
CA ASP A 86 18.41 6.39 8.57
C ASP A 86 19.78 6.07 9.19
N ALA A 87 20.40 4.95 8.83
CA ALA A 87 21.66 4.48 9.41
C ALA A 87 21.68 4.45 10.96
N TYR A 88 20.50 4.33 11.58
CA TYR A 88 20.28 4.41 13.03
C TYR A 88 20.63 5.77 13.66
N SER A 89 20.54 6.86 12.90
CA SER A 89 20.82 8.23 13.35
C SER A 89 19.51 9.00 13.62
N PRO A 90 19.25 9.45 14.86
CA PRO A 90 18.04 10.23 15.17
C PRO A 90 17.88 11.50 14.32
N ALA A 91 18.98 12.18 13.99
CA ALA A 91 18.95 13.36 13.13
C ALA A 91 18.46 12.99 11.71
N LYS A 92 19.01 11.91 11.15
CA LYS A 92 18.60 11.41 9.84
C LYS A 92 17.15 10.90 9.87
N THR A 93 16.71 10.25 10.95
CA THR A 93 15.31 9.83 11.14
C THR A 93 14.36 11.02 11.06
N VAL A 94 14.69 12.17 11.65
CA VAL A 94 13.86 13.39 11.57
C VAL A 94 13.72 13.89 10.14
N GLU A 95 14.83 13.91 9.38
CA GLU A 95 14.81 14.29 7.96
C GLU A 95 13.95 13.32 7.13
N GLN A 96 14.13 12.01 7.30
CA GLN A 96 13.35 11.01 6.57
C GLN A 96 11.87 11.02 6.95
N ALA A 97 11.54 11.26 8.23
CA ALA A 97 10.15 11.36 8.67
C ALA A 97 9.45 12.57 8.04
N ARG A 98 10.12 13.73 7.97
CA ARG A 98 9.59 14.90 7.27
C ARG A 98 9.39 14.62 5.78
N LYS A 99 10.37 13.97 5.14
CA LYS A 99 10.27 13.60 3.73
C LYS A 99 9.07 12.68 3.47
N LEU A 100 8.89 11.64 4.29
CA LEU A 100 7.76 10.73 4.15
C LEU A 100 6.42 11.44 4.39
N VAL A 101 6.32 12.27 5.42
CA VAL A 101 5.05 12.91 5.81
C VAL A 101 4.67 14.06 4.88
N GLU A 102 5.62 14.91 4.50
CA GLU A 102 5.35 16.16 3.77
C GLU A 102 5.63 16.04 2.27
N GLY A 103 6.56 15.18 1.86
CA GLY A 103 6.89 14.95 0.46
C GLY A 103 6.15 13.76 -0.14
N ASP A 104 6.25 12.60 0.51
CA ASP A 104 5.63 11.36 0.02
C ASP A 104 4.17 11.19 0.47
N GLU A 105 3.69 12.05 1.38
CA GLU A 105 2.31 12.09 1.89
C GLU A 105 1.78 10.72 2.35
N ILE A 106 2.61 10.01 3.12
CA ILE A 106 2.28 8.67 3.64
C ILE A 106 0.97 8.66 4.46
N ASP A 107 0.22 7.58 4.37
CA ASP A 107 -0.96 7.33 5.20
C ASP A 107 -0.56 6.82 6.60
N VAL A 108 0.58 6.12 6.71
CA VAL A 108 1.07 5.51 7.95
C VAL A 108 2.57 5.29 7.89
N LEU A 109 3.27 5.51 9.01
CA LEU A 109 4.63 5.06 9.25
C LEU A 109 4.59 3.71 9.97
N PHE A 110 5.00 2.65 9.28
CA PHE A 110 4.84 1.27 9.71
C PHE A 110 6.17 0.60 10.06
N SER A 111 6.22 -0.04 11.22
CA SER A 111 7.34 -0.85 11.69
C SER A 111 8.73 -0.17 11.65
N PRO A 112 8.88 1.11 12.06
CA PRO A 112 10.19 1.73 12.08
C PRO A 112 11.07 1.18 13.22
N LEU A 113 12.38 1.13 13.00
CA LEU A 113 13.35 0.57 13.95
C LEU A 113 13.85 1.62 14.96
N GLY A 114 13.94 1.21 16.24
CA GLY A 114 14.84 1.84 17.22
C GLY A 114 14.19 2.78 18.23
N ALA A 115 14.66 2.76 19.48
CA ALA A 115 14.19 3.67 20.52
C ALA A 115 14.63 5.13 20.33
N PRO A 116 15.93 5.44 20.14
CA PRO A 116 16.38 6.83 20.07
C PRO A 116 15.89 7.54 18.80
N THR A 117 15.86 6.83 17.68
CA THR A 117 15.36 7.29 16.37
C THR A 117 13.86 7.65 16.47
N ASN A 118 13.03 6.74 16.98
CA ASN A 118 11.59 6.97 17.06
C ASN A 118 11.20 7.97 18.17
N ALA A 119 11.96 8.05 19.26
CA ALA A 119 11.75 9.09 20.27
C ALA A 119 11.92 10.51 19.68
N ALA A 120 12.83 10.69 18.71
CA ALA A 120 13.07 11.97 18.06
C ALA A 120 11.89 12.44 17.17
N ILE A 121 11.11 11.50 16.62
CA ILE A 121 10.00 11.81 15.71
C ILE A 121 8.61 11.63 16.34
N MET A 122 8.48 10.98 17.49
CA MET A 122 7.19 10.66 18.14
C MET A 122 6.27 11.88 18.29
N LYS A 123 6.80 13.00 18.79
CA LYS A 123 6.03 14.26 18.94
C LYS A 123 5.61 14.81 17.58
N TYR A 124 6.50 14.77 16.59
CA TYR A 124 6.22 15.23 15.23
C TYR A 124 5.09 14.42 14.57
N MET A 125 5.15 13.09 14.66
CA MET A 125 4.12 12.19 14.11
C MET A 125 2.75 12.47 14.71
N ASN A 126 2.68 12.68 16.03
CA ASN A 126 1.42 13.02 16.71
C ASN A 126 0.91 14.41 16.37
N GLN A 127 1.80 15.41 16.23
CA GLN A 127 1.41 16.75 15.76
C GLN A 127 0.84 16.72 14.35
N LYS A 128 1.43 15.92 13.46
CA LYS A 128 0.96 15.72 12.08
C LYS A 128 -0.22 14.76 11.99
N LYS A 129 -0.59 14.10 13.09
CA LYS A 129 -1.66 13.09 13.15
C LYS A 129 -1.46 11.95 12.15
N VAL A 130 -0.20 11.57 11.91
CA VAL A 130 0.16 10.44 11.06
C VAL A 130 0.34 9.22 11.95
N PRO A 131 -0.42 8.13 11.73
CA PRO A 131 -0.23 6.88 12.46
C PRO A 131 1.22 6.40 12.40
N HIS A 132 1.78 6.10 13.57
CA HIS A 132 3.16 5.68 13.80
C HIS A 132 3.11 4.35 14.54
N LEU A 133 3.03 3.28 13.76
CA LEU A 133 2.55 1.97 14.23
C LEU A 133 3.68 0.94 14.31
N PHE A 134 3.61 0.12 15.35
CA PHE A 134 4.46 -1.03 15.60
C PHE A 134 5.95 -0.69 15.63
N ILE A 135 6.32 0.34 16.40
CA ILE A 135 7.72 0.70 16.58
C ILE A 135 8.50 -0.51 17.11
N ALA A 136 9.52 -0.94 16.36
CA ALA A 136 10.37 -2.06 16.73
C ALA A 136 11.38 -1.62 17.80
N SER A 137 10.91 -1.61 19.05
CA SER A 137 11.65 -1.22 20.25
C SER A 137 10.94 -1.76 21.49
N GLY A 138 11.70 -2.17 22.51
CA GLY A 138 11.14 -2.51 23.84
C GLY A 138 11.01 -1.31 24.79
N ALA A 139 11.00 -0.07 24.27
CA ALA A 139 10.88 1.12 25.12
C ALA A 139 9.41 1.40 25.46
N THR A 140 9.08 1.37 26.75
CA THR A 140 7.70 1.54 27.27
C THR A 140 7.04 2.87 26.90
N LYS A 141 7.83 3.92 26.60
CA LYS A 141 7.31 5.24 26.22
C LYS A 141 6.38 5.22 25.01
N PHE A 142 6.55 4.24 24.11
CA PHE A 142 5.71 4.10 22.92
C PHE A 142 4.33 3.49 23.21
N GLY A 143 4.05 3.16 24.47
CA GLY A 143 2.72 2.76 24.96
C GLY A 143 1.90 3.90 25.57
N ASP A 144 2.40 5.14 25.62
CA ASP A 144 1.68 6.30 26.17
C ASP A 144 0.62 6.84 25.19
N TYR A 145 -0.42 6.05 24.93
CA TYR A 145 -1.50 6.39 24.00
C TYR A 145 -2.34 7.60 24.46
N LYS A 146 -2.28 7.98 25.74
CA LYS A 146 -3.03 9.13 26.26
C LYS A 146 -2.42 10.44 25.76
N ASN A 147 -1.10 10.53 25.75
CA ASN A 147 -0.39 11.73 25.28
C ASN A 147 0.03 11.62 23.81
N PHE A 148 0.24 10.40 23.30
CA PHE A 148 0.69 10.12 21.94
C PHE A 148 -0.24 9.11 21.24
N PRO A 149 -1.52 9.45 21.00
CA PRO A 149 -2.54 8.52 20.50
C PRO A 149 -2.27 7.99 19.08
N TYR A 150 -1.38 8.63 18.31
CA TYR A 150 -0.98 8.16 16.99
C TYR A 150 0.24 7.22 17.04
N THR A 151 0.82 6.98 18.21
CA THR A 151 2.02 6.16 18.37
C THR A 151 1.70 4.85 19.08
N MET A 152 2.25 3.76 18.55
CA MET A 152 2.12 2.43 19.13
C MET A 152 3.44 1.66 19.02
N GLY A 153 3.95 1.17 20.14
CA GLY A 153 5.07 0.21 20.19
C GLY A 153 4.68 -1.18 19.71
N PHE A 154 5.66 -1.98 19.29
CA PHE A 154 5.47 -3.39 18.98
C PHE A 154 5.81 -4.33 20.15
N MET A 155 6.86 -3.99 20.93
CA MET A 155 7.44 -4.81 22.01
C MET A 155 7.47 -4.09 23.35
#